data_AF-A0A9X0SJ10-F1
#
_entry.id   AF-A0A9X0SJ10-F1
#
_cell.length_a   1.000
_cell.length_b   1.000
_cell.length_c   1.000
_cell.angle_alpha   90.00
_cell.angle_beta   90.00
_cell.angle_gamma   90.00
#
_symmetry.space_group_name_H-M   'P 1'
#
loop_
_entity.id
_entity.type
_entity.pdbx_description
1 polymer ?
#
loop_
_entity_poly.entity_id
_entity_poly.type
_entity_poly.pdbx_seq_one_letter_code
_entity_poly.pdbx_strand_id
1 'polypeptide(L)'
;MGRNDACFCGSGKKQKKCHSNVEQDSCVANLYKRYIKIDNIISEYREHHKEFKNHPCGKGCYNCCYDVFAISMLEFEVVLEELRNIGLEFSLKIFERSLEDLELLKIRHPDLYNRLEEDASFRQDVMLKDSNLYSKTVRLPFLCPLLDITEGSCMVYNKRPMVCRVFGTTHDSYSLMLASGGGEICEHIPSEHANALQTPEVEFSDTRVNDMLESELFGEKIQPREYPIMYWFKVYHDKNKKKGRPVYSSLVPSFYYKKPGSITMAELMP
;
A
#
# COMPACT_ATOMS: atom_id res chain seq x y z
N MET A 1 19.99 4.76 -18.70
CA MET A 1 20.71 5.72 -17.84
C MET A 1 21.81 5.00 -17.07
N GLY A 2 22.92 5.68 -16.81
CA GLY A 2 24.03 5.17 -16.00
C GLY A 2 23.82 5.41 -14.50
N ARG A 3 24.49 4.62 -13.66
CA ARG A 3 24.42 4.69 -12.17
C ARG A 3 24.71 6.07 -11.56
N ASN A 4 25.36 6.96 -12.30
CA ASN A 4 25.71 8.31 -11.87
C ASN A 4 24.70 9.38 -12.30
N ASP A 5 23.74 9.03 -13.15
CA ASP A 5 22.70 9.94 -13.64
C ASP A 5 21.69 10.24 -12.53
N ALA A 6 20.88 11.29 -12.74
CA ALA A 6 19.76 11.59 -11.88
C ALA A 6 18.80 10.39 -11.81
N CYS A 7 18.30 10.09 -10.62
CA CYS A 7 17.42 8.95 -10.41
C CYS A 7 16.09 9.16 -11.14
N PHE A 8 15.60 8.11 -11.80
CA PHE A 8 14.32 8.07 -12.52
C PHE A 8 13.10 8.51 -11.69
N CYS A 9 13.23 8.51 -10.38
CA CYS A 9 12.17 8.85 -9.45
C CYS A 9 12.01 10.37 -9.29
N GLY A 10 12.90 11.19 -9.87
CA GLY A 10 12.80 12.66 -9.80
C GLY A 10 13.32 13.29 -8.51
N SER A 11 13.89 12.51 -7.58
CA SER A 11 14.38 13.00 -6.28
C SER A 11 15.60 13.93 -6.33
N GLY A 12 16.16 14.19 -7.53
CA GLY A 12 17.43 14.92 -7.70
C GLY A 12 18.69 14.16 -7.23
N LYS A 13 18.54 13.02 -6.56
CA LYS A 13 19.67 12.17 -6.13
C LYS A 13 20.21 11.33 -7.31
N LYS A 14 21.49 10.96 -7.26
CA LYS A 14 22.07 9.99 -8.21
C LYS A 14 21.40 8.62 -8.06
N GLN A 15 21.17 7.89 -9.16
CA GLN A 15 20.51 6.57 -9.12
C GLN A 15 21.16 5.62 -8.10
N LYS A 16 22.50 5.53 -8.08
CA LYS A 16 23.24 4.70 -7.12
C LYS A 16 23.04 5.05 -5.63
N LYS A 17 22.55 6.25 -5.32
CA LYS A 17 22.30 6.75 -3.96
C LYS A 17 20.80 6.82 -3.61
N CYS A 18 19.92 6.49 -4.55
CA CYS A 18 18.47 6.60 -4.36
C CYS A 18 17.78 5.25 -4.59
N HIS A 19 17.94 4.67 -5.78
CA HIS A 19 17.32 3.42 -6.19
C HIS A 19 18.36 2.59 -6.96
N SER A 20 19.38 2.10 -6.24
CA SER A 20 20.52 1.39 -6.86
C SER A 20 20.14 0.02 -7.42
N ASN A 21 19.08 -0.58 -6.87
CA ASN A 21 18.67 -1.96 -7.15
C ASN A 21 17.37 -2.02 -7.97
N VAL A 22 16.92 -0.88 -8.51
CA VAL A 22 15.67 -0.79 -9.28
C VAL A 22 16.02 -0.52 -10.74
N GLU A 23 15.51 -1.36 -11.62
CA GLU A 23 15.56 -1.13 -13.05
C GLU A 23 14.57 -0.03 -13.44
N GLN A 24 15.02 0.94 -14.24
CA GLN A 24 14.33 2.22 -14.47
C GLN A 24 12.90 2.11 -15.05
N ASP A 25 12.64 1.04 -15.80
CA ASP A 25 11.36 0.77 -16.45
C ASP A 25 10.60 -0.39 -15.78
N SER A 26 11.03 -0.77 -14.59
CA SER A 26 10.35 -1.81 -13.81
C SER A 26 9.03 -1.32 -13.22
N CYS A 27 8.20 -2.27 -12.79
CA CYS A 27 6.95 -1.99 -12.10
C CYS A 27 7.20 -1.15 -10.83
N VAL A 28 8.24 -1.47 -10.06
CA VAL A 28 8.59 -0.71 -8.86
C VAL A 28 9.13 0.69 -9.20
N ALA A 29 9.88 0.84 -10.30
CA ALA A 29 10.29 2.18 -10.73
C ALA A 29 9.10 3.08 -11.03
N ASN A 30 8.08 2.54 -11.70
CA ASN A 30 6.85 3.27 -11.97
C ASN A 30 6.05 3.57 -10.69
N LEU A 31 6.08 2.66 -9.70
CA LEU A 31 5.44 2.89 -8.40
C LEU A 31 6.13 4.04 -7.66
N TYR A 32 7.47 4.07 -7.63
CA TYR A 32 8.20 5.18 -7.02
C TYR A 32 7.92 6.53 -7.71
N LYS A 33 7.74 6.54 -9.03
CA LYS A 33 7.33 7.77 -9.75
C LYS A 33 5.95 8.25 -9.26
N ARG A 34 4.97 7.34 -9.09
CA ARG A 34 3.65 7.70 -8.54
C ARG A 34 3.73 8.19 -7.09
N TYR A 35 4.48 7.50 -6.23
CA TYR A 35 4.67 7.93 -4.85
C TYR A 35 5.26 9.34 -4.75
N ILE A 36 6.31 9.63 -5.52
CA ILE A 36 6.95 10.95 -5.49
C ILE A 36 6.05 12.02 -6.10
N LYS A 37 5.30 11.70 -7.16
CA LYS A 37 4.28 12.62 -7.68
C LYS A 37 3.31 13.06 -6.58
N ILE A 38 2.73 12.10 -5.86
CA ILE A 38 1.79 12.37 -4.76
C ILE A 38 2.46 13.09 -3.59
N ASP A 39 3.63 12.63 -3.14
CA ASP A 39 4.36 13.27 -2.04
C ASP A 39 4.74 14.72 -2.39
N ASN A 40 5.10 15.01 -3.65
CA ASN A 40 5.40 16.37 -4.12
C ASN A 40 4.14 17.24 -4.14
N ILE A 41 3.02 16.75 -4.67
CA ILE A 41 1.73 17.48 -4.65
C ILE A 41 1.36 17.87 -3.21
N ILE A 42 1.45 16.93 -2.27
CA ILE A 42 1.15 17.18 -0.85
C ILE A 42 2.14 18.19 -0.25
N SER A 43 3.42 18.06 -0.56
CA SER A 43 4.46 18.94 0.00
C SER A 43 4.33 20.37 -0.53
N GLU A 44 4.16 20.53 -1.84
CA GLU A 44 3.92 21.81 -2.49
C GLU A 44 2.64 22.46 -1.97
N TYR A 45 1.55 21.71 -1.83
CA TYR A 45 0.31 22.23 -1.27
C TYR A 45 0.51 22.73 0.17
N ARG A 46 1.18 21.94 1.02
CA ARG A 46 1.48 22.28 2.41
C ARG A 46 2.32 23.56 2.55
N GLU A 47 3.24 23.81 1.62
CA GLU A 47 4.08 25.02 1.62
C GLU A 47 3.30 26.29 1.27
N HIS A 48 2.30 26.18 0.40
CA HIS A 48 1.57 27.33 -0.16
C HIS A 48 0.21 27.61 0.50
N HIS A 49 -0.36 26.65 1.24
CA HIS A 49 -1.71 26.73 1.81
C HIS A 49 -1.68 26.69 3.34
N LYS A 50 -2.07 27.81 3.98
CA LYS A 50 -2.02 27.96 5.45
C LYS A 50 -3.03 27.07 6.16
N GLU A 51 -4.14 26.77 5.51
CA GLU A 51 -5.17 25.83 5.93
C GLU A 51 -4.60 24.43 6.19
N PHE A 52 -3.60 24.00 5.40
CA PHE A 52 -2.94 22.71 5.60
C PHE A 52 -2.00 22.72 6.83
N LYS A 53 -1.57 23.89 7.32
CA LYS A 53 -0.54 23.99 8.37
C LYS A 53 -0.92 23.26 9.67
N ASN A 54 -2.21 23.28 10.01
CA ASN A 54 -2.76 22.62 11.20
C ASN A 54 -3.50 21.32 10.88
N HIS A 55 -3.35 20.81 9.65
CA HIS A 55 -4.01 19.60 9.22
C HIS A 55 -3.52 18.39 10.06
N PRO A 56 -4.42 17.55 10.61
CA PRO A 56 -4.04 16.51 11.57
C PRO A 56 -3.18 15.40 10.95
N CYS A 57 -3.26 15.18 9.63
CA CYS A 57 -2.44 14.18 8.94
C CYS A 57 -1.00 14.65 8.67
N GLY A 58 -0.05 13.83 9.12
CA GLY A 58 1.39 14.05 8.94
C GLY A 58 2.21 12.99 9.68
N LYS A 59 3.53 13.10 9.61
CA LYS A 59 4.42 12.24 10.41
C LYS A 59 4.13 12.48 11.90
N GLY A 60 3.91 11.39 12.65
CA GLY A 60 3.51 11.44 14.06
C GLY A 60 1.99 11.33 14.29
N CYS A 61 1.17 11.41 13.24
CA CYS A 61 -0.21 10.94 13.27
C CYS A 61 -0.25 9.49 12.79
N TYR A 62 -0.76 8.60 13.63
CA TYR A 62 -0.82 7.15 13.39
C TYR A 62 -2.25 6.61 13.45
N ASN A 63 -3.23 7.51 13.36
CA ASN A 63 -4.63 7.16 13.53
C ASN A 63 -5.14 6.19 12.43
N CYS A 64 -4.71 6.39 11.19
CA CYS A 64 -4.99 5.46 10.09
C CYS A 64 -4.31 4.09 10.25
N CYS A 65 -3.40 3.92 11.20
CA CYS A 65 -2.80 2.63 11.51
C CYS A 65 -3.68 1.75 12.40
N TYR A 66 -4.79 2.25 12.94
CA TYR A 66 -5.80 1.46 13.67
C TYR A 66 -6.94 1.04 12.76
N ASP A 67 -6.60 0.49 11.60
CA ASP A 67 -7.60 -0.05 10.69
C ASP A 67 -6.98 -1.08 9.74
N VAL A 68 -7.86 -1.77 9.02
CA VAL A 68 -7.51 -2.73 7.98
C VAL A 68 -7.72 -2.09 6.61
N PHE A 69 -6.63 -1.95 5.86
CA PHE A 69 -6.66 -1.44 4.49
C PHE A 69 -5.94 -2.41 3.55
N ALA A 70 -6.46 -2.53 2.33
CA ALA A 70 -5.86 -3.32 1.29
C ALA A 70 -4.71 -2.56 0.61
N ILE A 71 -3.69 -3.32 0.20
CA ILE A 71 -2.60 -2.83 -0.64
C ILE A 71 -2.35 -3.84 -1.75
N SER A 72 -1.71 -3.41 -2.82
CA SER A 72 -1.31 -4.31 -3.90
C SER A 72 -0.06 -5.13 -3.54
N MET A 73 0.13 -6.25 -4.24
CA MET A 73 1.33 -7.08 -4.12
C MET A 73 2.61 -6.27 -4.42
N LEU A 74 2.53 -5.34 -5.38
CA LEU A 74 3.65 -4.48 -5.78
C LEU A 74 4.11 -3.58 -4.64
N GLU A 75 3.17 -2.99 -3.90
CA GLU A 75 3.47 -2.15 -2.75
C GLU A 75 4.03 -2.99 -1.60
N PHE A 76 3.52 -4.21 -1.41
CA PHE A 76 4.04 -5.11 -0.40
C PHE A 76 5.50 -5.53 -0.68
N GLU A 77 5.91 -5.73 -1.94
CA GLU A 77 7.34 -5.96 -2.25
C GLU A 77 8.23 -4.76 -1.86
N VAL A 78 7.72 -3.54 -1.94
CA VAL A 78 8.44 -2.35 -1.45
C VAL A 78 8.55 -2.35 0.06
N VAL A 79 7.49 -2.76 0.77
CA VAL A 79 7.53 -2.96 2.24
C VAL A 79 8.57 -4.02 2.60
N LEU A 80 8.55 -5.18 1.93
CA LEU A 80 9.49 -6.27 2.17
C LEU A 80 10.96 -5.87 1.92
N GLU A 81 11.21 -5.06 0.89
CA GLU A 81 12.54 -4.48 0.66
C GLU A 81 13.01 -3.66 1.87
N GLU A 82 12.13 -2.82 2.41
CA GLU A 82 12.46 -1.96 3.55
C GLU A 82 12.69 -2.78 4.83
N LEU A 83 11.86 -3.78 5.10
CA LEU A 83 12.05 -4.69 6.22
C LEU A 83 13.43 -5.37 6.16
N ARG A 84 13.82 -5.84 4.96
CA ARG A 84 15.14 -6.43 4.72
C ARG A 84 16.27 -5.43 4.96
N ASN A 85 16.10 -4.18 4.53
CA ASN A 85 17.10 -3.14 4.70
C ASN A 85 17.27 -2.73 6.18
N ILE A 86 16.21 -2.82 6.98
CA ILE A 86 16.25 -2.57 8.44
C ILE A 86 16.95 -3.72 9.16
N GLY A 87 16.58 -4.98 8.86
CA GLY A 87 17.27 -6.14 9.39
C GLY A 87 16.40 -7.39 9.55
N LEU A 88 17.08 -8.54 9.71
CA LEU A 88 16.42 -9.84 9.81
C LEU A 88 15.57 -9.97 11.08
N GLU A 89 16.12 -9.64 12.25
CA GLU A 89 15.40 -9.74 13.52
C GLU A 89 14.14 -8.86 13.52
N PHE A 90 14.28 -7.64 12.99
CA PHE A 90 13.16 -6.74 12.78
C PHE A 90 12.09 -7.35 11.88
N SER A 91 12.49 -7.86 10.72
CA SER A 91 11.58 -8.52 9.78
C SER A 91 10.81 -9.68 10.42
N LEU A 92 11.50 -10.56 11.16
CA LEU A 92 10.88 -11.70 11.84
C LEU A 92 9.79 -11.25 12.83
N LYS A 93 10.09 -10.25 13.65
CA LYS A 93 9.13 -9.68 14.61
C LYS A 93 7.86 -9.15 13.92
N ILE A 94 8.01 -8.50 12.75
CA ILE A 94 6.87 -7.98 11.99
C ILE A 94 6.03 -9.12 11.39
N PHE A 95 6.67 -10.17 10.87
CA PHE A 95 5.98 -11.36 10.38
C PHE A 95 5.21 -12.06 11.51
N GLU A 96 5.86 -12.31 12.66
CA GLU A 96 5.23 -12.95 13.83
C GLU A 96 4.00 -12.17 14.29
N ARG A 97 4.14 -10.86 14.52
CA ARG A 97 3.02 -9.99 14.88
C ARG A 97 1.87 -10.06 13.87
N SER A 98 2.18 -10.03 12.57
CA SER A 98 1.16 -10.06 11.52
C SER A 98 0.40 -11.40 11.50
N LEU A 99 1.09 -12.52 11.76
CA LEU A 99 0.48 -13.84 11.83
C LEU A 99 -0.39 -13.98 13.09
N GLU A 100 0.04 -13.44 14.23
CA GLU A 100 -0.76 -13.37 15.46
C GLU A 100 -2.05 -12.55 15.26
N ASP A 101 -1.95 -11.38 14.62
CA ASP A 101 -3.09 -10.54 14.28
C ASP A 101 -4.09 -11.27 13.36
N LEU A 102 -3.60 -12.10 12.42
CA LEU A 102 -4.46 -12.93 11.57
C LEU A 102 -5.16 -14.05 12.33
N GLU A 103 -4.53 -14.68 13.31
CA GLU A 103 -5.23 -15.65 14.17
C GLU A 103 -6.33 -14.98 14.99
N LEU A 104 -6.09 -13.77 15.49
CA LEU A 104 -7.12 -12.97 16.15
C LEU A 104 -8.25 -12.58 15.17
N LEU A 105 -7.92 -12.22 13.92
CA LEU A 105 -8.89 -11.95 12.87
C LEU A 105 -9.77 -13.15 12.59
N LYS A 106 -9.17 -14.33 12.48
CA LYS A 106 -9.88 -15.60 12.25
C LYS A 106 -10.88 -15.91 13.37
N ILE A 107 -10.52 -15.62 14.63
CA ILE A 107 -11.39 -15.85 15.78
C ILE A 107 -12.50 -14.80 15.88
N ARG A 108 -12.16 -13.51 15.72
CA ARG A 108 -13.08 -12.39 15.98
C ARG A 108 -13.96 -12.02 14.78
N HIS A 109 -13.45 -12.25 13.56
CA HIS A 109 -14.10 -11.92 12.30
C HIS A 109 -13.92 -13.05 11.28
N PRO A 110 -14.45 -14.26 11.56
CA PRO A 110 -14.25 -15.45 10.72
C PRO A 110 -14.73 -15.25 9.28
N ASP A 111 -15.81 -14.50 9.07
CA ASP A 111 -16.32 -14.22 7.71
C ASP A 111 -15.31 -13.43 6.87
N LEU A 112 -14.67 -12.42 7.48
CA LEU A 112 -13.60 -11.65 6.83
C LEU A 112 -12.39 -12.55 6.58
N TYR A 113 -11.95 -13.33 7.56
CA TYR A 113 -10.83 -14.25 7.37
C TYR A 113 -11.08 -15.26 6.25
N ASN A 114 -12.24 -15.94 6.27
CA ASN A 114 -12.63 -16.91 5.25
C ASN A 114 -12.67 -16.27 3.86
N ARG A 115 -13.14 -15.03 3.76
CA ARG A 115 -13.13 -14.27 2.52
C ARG A 115 -11.72 -14.02 1.98
N LEU A 116 -10.72 -13.83 2.85
CA LEU A 116 -9.32 -13.69 2.41
C LEU A 116 -8.74 -15.01 1.87
N GLU A 117 -9.18 -16.15 2.43
CA GLU A 117 -8.75 -17.50 2.00
C GLU A 117 -9.44 -17.98 0.71
N GLU A 118 -10.56 -17.37 0.30
CA GLU A 118 -11.21 -17.73 -0.96
C GLU A 118 -10.28 -17.50 -2.16
N ASP A 119 -10.10 -18.56 -2.97
CA ASP A 119 -9.53 -18.43 -4.30
C ASP A 119 -10.53 -17.68 -5.19
N ALA A 120 -10.29 -16.39 -5.27
CA ALA A 120 -11.11 -15.45 -6.00
C ALA A 120 -10.36 -14.92 -7.22
N SER A 121 -9.25 -15.59 -7.59
CA SER A 121 -8.50 -15.32 -8.81
C SER A 121 -9.49 -15.39 -9.98
N PHE A 122 -9.50 -14.36 -10.84
CA PHE A 122 -10.35 -14.28 -12.05
C PHE A 122 -11.84 -13.98 -11.85
N ARG A 123 -12.29 -13.63 -10.63
CA ARG A 123 -13.67 -13.16 -10.42
C ARG A 123 -13.73 -11.62 -10.36
N GLN A 124 -14.44 -10.99 -11.29
CA GLN A 124 -14.57 -9.52 -11.35
C GLN A 124 -15.35 -8.92 -10.16
N ASP A 125 -16.29 -9.66 -9.57
CA ASP A 125 -17.13 -9.18 -8.45
C ASP A 125 -16.38 -9.13 -7.10
N VAL A 126 -15.16 -9.66 -7.05
CA VAL A 126 -14.31 -9.75 -5.86
C VAL A 126 -13.87 -8.39 -5.38
N MET A 127 -13.42 -7.52 -6.29
CA MET A 127 -12.89 -6.21 -5.90
C MET A 127 -13.97 -5.36 -5.23
N LEU A 128 -15.21 -5.37 -5.75
CA LEU A 128 -16.31 -4.63 -5.16
C LEU A 128 -16.71 -5.19 -3.79
N LYS A 129 -16.75 -6.52 -3.65
CA LYS A 129 -17.06 -7.19 -2.38
C LYS A 129 -16.00 -6.94 -1.31
N ASP A 130 -14.72 -6.96 -1.69
CA ASP A 130 -13.60 -6.71 -0.78
C ASP A 130 -13.51 -5.23 -0.40
N SER A 131 -13.69 -4.32 -1.36
CA SER A 131 -13.76 -2.89 -1.11
C SER A 131 -14.84 -2.55 -0.08
N ASN A 132 -16.05 -3.10 -0.20
CA ASN A 132 -17.12 -2.92 0.78
C ASN A 132 -16.79 -3.51 2.16
N LEU A 133 -15.91 -4.51 2.23
CA LEU A 133 -15.52 -5.17 3.47
C LEU A 133 -14.51 -4.35 4.27
N TYR A 134 -13.58 -3.67 3.58
CA TYR A 134 -12.60 -2.76 4.18
C TYR A 134 -13.15 -1.33 4.37
N SER A 135 -14.10 -0.92 3.54
CA SER A 135 -14.76 0.40 3.58
C SER A 135 -15.89 0.49 4.62
N LYS A 136 -15.93 -0.40 5.61
CA LYS A 136 -17.00 -0.36 6.62
C LYS A 136 -16.91 0.93 7.42
N THR A 137 -18.08 1.47 7.80
CA THR A 137 -18.22 2.66 8.66
C THR A 137 -17.59 2.52 10.05
N VAL A 138 -17.19 1.31 10.43
CA VAL A 138 -16.53 1.01 11.71
C VAL A 138 -15.17 0.40 11.42
N ARG A 139 -14.13 1.07 11.90
CA ARG A 139 -12.74 0.59 11.85
C ARG A 139 -12.61 -0.77 12.49
N LEU A 140 -11.83 -1.63 11.86
CA LEU A 140 -11.51 -2.92 12.46
C LEU A 140 -10.41 -2.72 13.51
N PRO A 141 -10.50 -3.37 14.69
CA PRO A 141 -9.61 -3.11 15.82
C PRO A 141 -8.25 -3.83 15.67
N PHE A 142 -7.67 -3.80 14.47
CA PHE A 142 -6.35 -4.35 14.17
C PHE A 142 -5.37 -3.21 13.95
N LEU A 143 -4.20 -3.34 14.57
CA LEU A 143 -3.13 -2.38 14.38
C LEU A 143 -2.32 -2.79 13.15
N CYS A 144 -1.94 -1.81 12.34
CA CYS A 144 -0.97 -2.02 11.28
C CYS A 144 0.32 -2.60 11.90
N PRO A 145 0.85 -3.72 11.39
CA PRO A 145 2.02 -4.37 11.97
C PRO A 145 3.28 -3.49 11.87
N LEU A 146 3.27 -2.50 10.97
CA LEU A 146 4.35 -1.54 10.75
C LEU A 146 4.30 -0.31 11.67
N LEU A 147 3.31 -0.20 12.56
CA LEU A 147 3.23 0.86 13.55
C LEU A 147 4.18 0.58 14.72
N ASP A 148 5.08 1.54 14.99
CA ASP A 148 5.74 1.68 16.28
C ASP A 148 4.80 2.41 17.23
N ILE A 149 4.26 1.68 18.22
CA ILE A 149 3.31 2.23 19.19
C ILE A 149 4.03 3.14 20.19
N THR A 150 5.31 2.89 20.47
CA THR A 150 6.10 3.68 21.41
C THR A 150 6.43 5.05 20.83
N GLU A 151 6.85 5.07 19.56
CA GLU A 151 7.19 6.31 18.85
C GLU A 151 5.97 6.97 18.17
N GLY A 152 4.82 6.30 18.14
CA GLY A 152 3.62 6.79 17.44
C GLY A 152 3.85 7.02 15.95
N SER A 153 4.66 6.19 15.30
CA SER A 153 5.03 6.40 13.89
C SER A 153 5.24 5.10 13.11
N CYS A 154 5.02 5.16 11.80
CA CYS A 154 5.25 4.01 10.92
C CYS A 154 6.76 3.75 10.78
N MET A 155 7.19 2.53 11.09
CA MET A 155 8.60 2.11 11.01
C MET A 155 9.15 2.12 9.58
N VAL A 156 8.28 2.13 8.57
CA VAL A 156 8.63 2.23 7.15
C VAL A 156 7.98 3.45 6.49
N TYR A 157 7.82 4.56 7.22
CA TYR A 157 7.06 5.74 6.78
C TYR A 157 7.40 6.22 5.36
N ASN A 158 8.69 6.22 4.98
CA ASN A 158 9.12 6.68 3.65
C ASN A 158 8.73 5.71 2.53
N LYS A 159 8.48 4.45 2.86
CA LYS A 159 8.08 3.36 1.96
C LYS A 159 6.61 2.97 2.15
N ARG A 160 5.83 3.80 2.84
CA ARG A 160 4.41 3.55 3.10
C ARG A 160 3.61 3.37 1.78
N PRO A 161 2.62 2.47 1.76
CA PRO A 161 1.72 2.25 0.63
C PRO A 161 0.97 3.52 0.18
N MET A 162 0.43 3.50 -1.04
CA MET A 162 -0.33 4.61 -1.65
C MET A 162 -1.49 5.04 -0.78
N VAL A 163 -2.29 4.09 -0.28
CA VAL A 163 -3.41 4.38 0.63
C VAL A 163 -2.96 5.20 1.84
N CYS A 164 -1.80 4.90 2.43
CA CYS A 164 -1.25 5.66 3.55
C CYS A 164 -0.70 7.05 3.16
N ARG A 165 -0.50 7.31 1.86
CA ARG A 165 -0.03 8.61 1.34
C ARG A 165 -1.18 9.57 1.06
N VAL A 166 -2.33 9.05 0.63
CA VAL A 166 -3.50 9.82 0.22
C VAL A 166 -4.55 9.94 1.32
N PHE A 167 -4.60 8.99 2.25
CA PHE A 167 -5.61 8.97 3.31
C PHE A 167 -5.57 10.24 4.17
N GLY A 168 -6.64 11.03 4.08
CA GLY A 168 -6.81 12.30 4.79
C GLY A 168 -5.91 13.44 4.29
N THR A 169 -4.92 13.20 3.44
CA THR A 169 -3.97 14.21 2.96
C THR A 169 -4.28 14.74 1.57
N THR A 170 -5.14 14.05 0.82
CA THR A 170 -5.57 14.43 -0.53
C THR A 170 -7.06 14.12 -0.70
N HIS A 171 -7.64 14.54 -1.83
CA HIS A 171 -8.95 14.10 -2.28
C HIS A 171 -8.95 13.85 -3.79
N ASP A 172 -9.95 13.14 -4.30
CA ASP A 172 -10.21 13.03 -5.73
C ASP A 172 -11.70 13.22 -6.01
N SER A 173 -12.02 13.89 -7.12
CA SER A 173 -13.41 14.23 -7.48
C SER A 173 -14.32 13.00 -7.63
N TYR A 174 -13.79 11.84 -8.02
CA TYR A 174 -14.58 10.64 -8.22
C TYR A 174 -15.04 10.05 -6.88
N SER A 175 -14.12 9.89 -5.92
CA SER A 175 -14.44 9.44 -4.56
C SER A 175 -15.40 10.39 -3.85
N LEU A 176 -15.20 11.71 -3.97
CA LEU A 176 -16.11 12.71 -3.40
C LEU A 176 -17.52 12.62 -3.99
N MET A 177 -17.63 12.42 -5.30
CA MET A 177 -18.92 12.21 -5.97
C MET A 177 -19.63 10.96 -5.42
N LEU A 178 -18.90 9.85 -5.20
CA LEU A 178 -19.47 8.64 -4.61
C LEU A 178 -19.90 8.84 -3.15
N ALA A 179 -19.20 9.70 -2.42
CA ALA A 179 -19.49 10.04 -1.03
C ALA A 179 -20.65 11.05 -0.85
N SER A 180 -21.59 11.15 -1.81
CA SER A 180 -22.68 12.14 -1.91
C SER A 180 -23.52 12.43 -0.64
N GLY A 181 -23.42 11.62 0.42
CA GLY A 181 -24.06 11.84 1.73
C GLY A 181 -23.15 12.44 2.81
N GLY A 182 -21.89 12.72 2.51
CA GLY A 182 -20.85 12.98 3.50
C GLY A 182 -20.34 11.68 4.14
N GLY A 183 -19.05 11.66 4.48
CA GLY A 183 -18.38 10.55 5.15
C GLY A 183 -17.28 11.07 6.08
N GLU A 184 -17.02 10.33 7.15
CA GLU A 184 -15.88 10.58 8.03
C GLU A 184 -14.66 9.87 7.44
N ILE A 185 -13.53 10.58 7.33
CA ILE A 185 -12.24 9.93 7.03
C ILE A 185 -11.73 9.26 8.31
N CYS A 186 -11.81 9.96 9.43
CA CYS A 186 -11.49 9.43 10.76
C CYS A 186 -12.08 10.30 11.88
N GLU A 187 -11.88 9.90 13.13
CA GLU A 187 -12.30 10.66 14.32
C GLU A 187 -11.70 12.07 14.43
N HIS A 188 -10.63 12.37 13.69
CA HIS A 188 -10.03 13.70 13.61
C HIS A 188 -10.43 14.47 12.35
N ILE A 189 -11.04 13.80 11.38
CA ILE A 189 -11.48 14.36 10.10
C ILE A 189 -12.90 13.85 9.82
N PRO A 190 -13.92 14.44 10.47
CA PRO A 190 -15.29 13.95 10.44
C PRO A 190 -16.04 14.29 9.15
N SER A 191 -15.40 14.99 8.20
CA SER A 191 -16.04 15.32 6.93
C SER A 191 -15.02 15.29 5.80
N GLU A 192 -15.20 14.32 4.90
CA GLU A 192 -14.41 14.20 3.67
C GLU A 192 -14.55 15.44 2.78
N HIS A 193 -15.74 16.04 2.72
CA HIS A 193 -15.98 17.26 1.95
C HIS A 193 -15.25 18.46 2.55
N ALA A 194 -15.28 18.62 3.88
CA ALA A 194 -14.51 19.67 4.54
C ALA A 194 -12.99 19.44 4.40
N ASN A 195 -12.56 18.17 4.40
CA ASN A 195 -11.18 17.79 4.14
C ASN A 195 -10.72 18.16 2.73
N ALA A 196 -11.58 17.94 1.74
CA ALA A 196 -11.28 18.30 0.34
C ALA A 196 -10.99 19.79 0.16
N LEU A 197 -11.66 20.67 0.93
CA LEU A 197 -11.38 22.11 0.91
C LEU A 197 -10.01 22.49 1.47
N GLN A 198 -9.33 21.58 2.17
CA GLN A 198 -8.07 21.83 2.87
C GLN A 198 -6.94 20.91 2.40
N THR A 199 -7.16 20.13 1.34
CA THR A 199 -6.19 19.17 0.81
C THR A 199 -6.09 19.29 -0.71
N PRO A 200 -4.97 18.94 -1.34
CA PRO A 200 -4.85 18.96 -2.79
C PRO A 200 -5.72 17.87 -3.44
N GLU A 201 -6.26 18.20 -4.60
CA GLU A 201 -6.87 17.22 -5.50
C GLU A 201 -5.78 16.38 -6.18
N VAL A 202 -6.02 15.08 -6.33
CA VAL A 202 -5.17 14.15 -7.09
C VAL A 202 -6.01 13.36 -8.08
N GLU A 203 -5.38 12.89 -9.16
CA GLU A 203 -6.05 12.05 -10.14
C GLU A 203 -6.36 10.67 -9.55
N PHE A 204 -7.61 10.22 -9.67
CA PHE A 204 -8.02 8.89 -9.20
C PHE A 204 -7.16 7.76 -9.80
N SER A 205 -6.72 7.90 -11.06
CA SER A 205 -5.83 6.92 -11.70
C SER A 205 -4.44 6.84 -11.06
N ASP A 206 -3.94 7.89 -10.41
CA ASP A 206 -2.64 7.85 -9.74
C ASP A 206 -2.70 7.00 -8.47
N THR A 207 -3.85 6.93 -7.81
CA THR A 207 -4.04 6.19 -6.55
C THR A 207 -4.26 4.69 -6.79
N ARG A 208 -4.72 4.30 -7.99
CA ARG A 208 -4.91 2.89 -8.39
C ARG A 208 -3.61 2.19 -8.76
N VAL A 209 -2.82 1.81 -7.75
CA VAL A 209 -1.55 1.11 -7.97
C VAL A 209 -1.74 -0.24 -8.67
N ASN A 210 -2.83 -0.95 -8.36
CA ASN A 210 -3.10 -2.28 -8.91
C ASN A 210 -3.27 -2.30 -10.44
N ASP A 211 -3.60 -1.16 -11.06
CA ASP A 211 -3.65 -1.00 -12.53
C ASP A 211 -2.30 -1.29 -13.19
N MET A 212 -1.20 -1.14 -12.45
CA MET A 212 0.15 -1.43 -12.94
C MET A 212 0.44 -2.92 -13.08
N LEU A 213 -0.40 -3.76 -12.45
CA LEU A 213 -0.31 -5.21 -12.51
C LEU A 213 -1.41 -5.81 -13.40
N GLU A 214 -2.19 -4.97 -14.08
CA GLU A 214 -3.23 -5.42 -15.02
C GLU A 214 -2.60 -6.31 -16.09
N SER A 215 -3.22 -7.47 -16.29
CA SER A 215 -2.81 -8.49 -17.24
C SER A 215 -4.01 -8.93 -18.05
N GLU A 216 -3.79 -9.53 -19.22
CA GLU A 216 -4.84 -10.06 -20.07
C GLU A 216 -4.84 -11.59 -20.01
N LEU A 217 -6.00 -12.19 -19.74
CA LEU A 217 -6.20 -13.62 -19.75
C LEU A 217 -7.49 -13.94 -20.51
N PHE A 218 -7.39 -14.76 -21.56
CA PHE A 218 -8.53 -15.11 -22.43
C PHE A 218 -9.28 -13.89 -23.02
N GLY A 219 -8.58 -12.77 -23.26
CA GLY A 219 -9.19 -11.53 -23.75
C GLY A 219 -9.84 -10.67 -22.66
N GLU A 220 -9.83 -11.12 -21.40
CA GLU A 220 -10.31 -10.35 -20.26
C GLU A 220 -9.15 -9.68 -19.52
N LYS A 221 -9.34 -8.40 -19.19
CA LYS A 221 -8.46 -7.68 -18.30
C LYS A 221 -8.68 -8.17 -16.87
N ILE A 222 -7.60 -8.59 -16.24
CA ILE A 222 -7.59 -9.08 -14.89
C ILE A 222 -6.55 -8.33 -14.06
N GLN A 223 -6.89 -8.09 -12.80
CA GLN A 223 -6.02 -7.44 -11.85
C GLN A 223 -5.81 -8.38 -10.65
N PRO A 224 -4.60 -8.44 -10.07
CA PRO A 224 -4.36 -9.22 -8.87
C PRO A 224 -5.27 -8.76 -7.74
N ARG A 225 -5.69 -9.67 -6.89
CA ARG A 225 -6.45 -9.30 -5.70
C ARG A 225 -5.55 -8.51 -4.75
N GLU A 226 -6.05 -7.37 -4.27
CA GLU A 226 -5.42 -6.63 -3.18
C GLU A 226 -5.83 -7.26 -1.85
N TYR A 227 -4.89 -7.27 -0.90
CA TYR A 227 -5.12 -7.86 0.41
C TYR A 227 -4.72 -6.89 1.52
N PRO A 228 -5.32 -7.02 2.71
CA PRO A 228 -4.83 -6.38 3.92
C PRO A 228 -3.34 -6.60 4.09
N ILE A 229 -2.63 -5.57 4.52
CA ILE A 229 -1.18 -5.65 4.70
C ILE A 229 -0.75 -6.84 5.59
N MET A 230 -1.49 -7.12 6.66
CA MET A 230 -1.27 -8.27 7.54
C MET A 230 -1.41 -9.61 6.81
N TYR A 231 -2.36 -9.73 5.87
CA TYR A 231 -2.58 -10.95 5.10
C TYR A 231 -1.49 -11.20 4.07
N TRP A 232 -0.91 -10.14 3.49
CA TRP A 232 0.25 -10.27 2.61
C TRP A 232 1.46 -10.94 3.30
N PHE A 233 1.66 -10.72 4.60
CA PHE A 233 2.70 -11.43 5.36
C PHE A 233 2.45 -12.94 5.37
N LYS A 234 1.20 -13.39 5.54
CA LYS A 234 0.84 -14.81 5.43
C LYS A 234 1.11 -15.36 4.03
N VAL A 235 0.67 -14.65 2.99
CA VAL A 235 0.89 -15.07 1.59
C VAL A 235 2.38 -15.31 1.32
N TYR A 236 3.24 -14.35 1.68
CA TYR A 236 4.68 -14.46 1.46
C TYR A 236 5.35 -15.50 2.37
N HIS A 237 4.87 -15.67 3.60
CA HIS A 237 5.29 -16.72 4.51
C HIS A 237 5.00 -18.11 3.92
N ASP A 238 3.76 -18.35 3.48
CA ASP A 238 3.30 -19.63 2.95
C ASP A 238 4.01 -19.97 1.62
N LYS A 239 4.21 -18.97 0.75
CA LYS A 239 4.97 -19.10 -0.49
C LYS A 239 6.42 -19.56 -0.25
N ASN A 240 7.06 -19.06 0.79
CA ASN A 240 8.42 -19.49 1.17
C ASN A 240 8.43 -20.88 1.78
N LYS A 241 7.49 -21.16 2.68
CA LYS A 241 7.33 -22.47 3.31
C LYS A 241 7.12 -23.56 2.25
N LYS A 242 6.24 -23.33 1.27
CA LYS A 242 5.99 -24.25 0.13
C LYS A 242 7.25 -24.52 -0.71
N LYS A 243 8.15 -23.54 -0.81
CA LYS A 243 9.42 -23.67 -1.54
C LYS A 243 10.57 -24.22 -0.68
N GLY A 244 10.32 -24.57 0.59
CA GLY A 244 11.35 -25.01 1.53
C GLY A 244 12.40 -23.93 1.81
N ARG A 245 12.04 -22.65 1.67
CA ARG A 245 12.96 -21.52 1.85
C ARG A 245 12.70 -20.80 3.16
N PRO A 246 13.70 -20.11 3.72
CA PRO A 246 13.48 -19.23 4.86
C PRO A 246 12.41 -18.17 4.56
N VAL A 247 11.68 -17.74 5.59
CA VAL A 247 10.56 -16.76 5.50
C VAL A 247 11.00 -15.42 4.88
N TYR A 248 12.29 -15.12 4.90
CA TYR A 248 12.86 -13.90 4.32
C TYR A 248 13.35 -14.05 2.87
N SER A 249 13.26 -15.25 2.27
CA SER A 249 13.77 -15.47 0.90
C SER A 249 12.93 -14.81 -0.18
N SER A 250 11.65 -14.56 0.09
CA SER A 250 10.76 -13.74 -0.75
C SER A 250 10.95 -12.25 -0.55
N LEU A 251 11.81 -11.81 0.38
CA LEU A 251 12.29 -10.42 0.41
C LEU A 251 13.18 -10.11 -0.79
N VAL A 252 13.48 -11.08 -1.66
CA VAL A 252 14.18 -10.84 -2.92
C VAL A 252 13.19 -10.30 -3.95
N PRO A 253 13.40 -9.08 -4.49
CA PRO A 253 12.31 -8.33 -5.09
C PRO A 253 12.14 -8.74 -6.56
N SER A 254 11.01 -9.34 -6.89
CA SER A 254 10.75 -9.84 -8.24
C SER A 254 10.34 -8.71 -9.19
N PHE A 255 9.64 -7.69 -8.68
CA PHE A 255 9.12 -6.57 -9.47
C PHE A 255 10.10 -5.41 -9.67
N TYR A 256 11.30 -5.48 -9.07
CA TYR A 256 12.33 -4.44 -9.19
C TYR A 256 13.05 -4.45 -10.54
N TYR A 257 12.92 -5.55 -11.29
CA TYR A 257 13.56 -5.77 -12.58
C TYR A 257 12.54 -6.12 -13.68
N LYS A 258 11.27 -6.37 -13.32
CA LYS A 258 10.22 -6.73 -14.27
C LYS A 258 9.52 -5.50 -14.82
N LYS A 259 9.37 -5.46 -16.14
CA LYS A 259 8.65 -4.40 -16.84
C LYS A 259 7.14 -4.65 -16.75
N PRO A 260 6.29 -3.59 -16.80
CA PRO A 260 4.85 -3.76 -16.97
C PRO A 260 4.54 -4.66 -18.16
N GLY A 261 3.56 -5.55 -18.02
CA GLY A 261 3.18 -6.54 -19.03
C GLY A 261 4.12 -7.75 -19.16
N SER A 262 5.27 -7.78 -18.47
CA SER A 262 6.17 -8.96 -18.44
C SER A 262 5.95 -9.88 -17.24
N ILE A 263 4.93 -9.61 -16.42
CA ILE A 263 4.61 -10.39 -15.23
C ILE A 263 3.72 -11.56 -15.64
N THR A 264 4.07 -12.77 -15.22
CA THR A 264 3.26 -13.96 -15.51
C THR A 264 2.12 -14.11 -14.51
N MET A 265 1.05 -14.78 -14.92
CA MET A 265 -0.09 -15.00 -14.03
C MET A 265 0.30 -15.76 -12.76
N ALA A 266 1.18 -16.76 -12.89
CA ALA A 266 1.70 -17.53 -11.76
C ALA A 266 2.46 -16.68 -10.73
N GLU A 267 2.93 -15.49 -11.10
CA GLU A 267 3.60 -14.56 -10.20
C GLU A 267 2.64 -13.62 -9.48
N LEU A 268 1.46 -13.38 -10.07
CA LEU A 268 0.40 -12.54 -9.53
C LEU A 268 -0.56 -13.32 -8.60
N MET A 269 -0.49 -14.65 -8.62
CA MET A 269 -1.26 -15.50 -7.72
C MET A 269 -0.58 -15.64 -6.35
N PRO A 270 -1.35 -15.53 -5.24
CA PRO A 270 -0.84 -15.72 -3.88
C PRO A 270 -0.31 -17.16 -3.62
#